data_AF-A0A194RDM6-F1
#
_entry.id   AF-A0A194RDM6-F1
#
_cell.length_a   1.000
_cell.length_b   1.000
_cell.length_c   1.000
_cell.angle_alpha   90.00
_cell.angle_beta   90.00
_cell.angle_gamma   90.00
#
_symmetry.space_group_name_H-M   'P 1'
#
loop_
_entity.id
_entity.type
_entity.pdbx_description
1 polymer ?
#
loop_
_entity_poly.entity_id
_entity_poly.type
_entity_poly.pdbx_seq_one_letter_code
_entity_poly.pdbx_strand_id
1 'polypeptide(L)'
;MSLNYVRIYYGPYDAFHTVSHKPQKLRGLRDHLHKLGYRVDLVPVEFVNYCMLEMCGHEVFRCNIQNLLFNTPAELDPVCMRAVDAVVDASAKFLRARNYLWFWSLIDNQLFRRSEFAPKDHWPFDVDKDSYDTCMECTYCCGSLKKNKT
;
A
#
# COMPACT_ATOMS: atom_id res chain seq x y z
N MET A 1 3.22 -1.27 -3.25
CA MET A 1 3.38 -0.37 -2.08
C MET A 1 4.14 -1.12 -0.99
N SER A 2 5.13 -0.49 -0.36
CA SER A 2 5.89 -1.12 0.74
C SER A 2 5.10 -1.05 2.05
N LEU A 3 5.16 -2.10 2.87
CA LEU A 3 4.52 -2.17 4.19
C LEU A 3 5.13 -1.20 5.21
N ASN A 4 6.37 -0.75 4.95
CA ASN A 4 7.09 0.17 5.83
C ASN A 4 6.90 1.64 5.40
N TYR A 5 5.87 1.94 4.63
CA TYR A 5 5.60 3.28 4.11
C TYR A 5 4.31 3.83 4.69
N VAL A 6 4.41 5.00 5.32
CA VAL A 6 3.31 5.67 6.00
C VAL A 6 3.14 7.06 5.40
N ARG A 7 1.91 7.41 5.05
CA ARG A 7 1.52 8.77 4.66
C ARG A 7 0.80 9.43 5.81
N ILE A 8 1.23 10.61 6.19
CA ILE A 8 0.57 11.42 7.21
C ILE A 8 -0.09 12.60 6.52
N TYR A 9 -1.41 12.56 6.44
CA TYR A 9 -2.22 13.67 5.98
C TYR A 9 -2.43 14.64 7.12
N TYR A 10 -2.13 15.92 6.88
CA TYR A 10 -2.23 16.94 7.92
C TYR A 10 -2.90 18.22 7.43
N GLY A 11 -3.88 18.63 8.20
CA GLY A 11 -4.66 19.82 8.10
C GLY A 11 -3.93 21.11 8.46
N PRO A 12 -4.43 22.28 8.04
CA PRO A 12 -4.04 23.52 8.69
C PRO A 12 -4.50 23.47 10.16
N TYR A 13 -3.63 23.95 11.04
CA TYR A 13 -3.84 24.00 12.47
C TYR A 13 -4.49 25.34 12.83
N ASP A 14 -5.68 25.29 13.43
CA ASP A 14 -6.36 26.48 13.94
C ASP A 14 -5.89 26.77 15.38
N ALA A 15 -5.05 27.79 15.51
CA ALA A 15 -4.70 28.37 16.81
C ALA A 15 -4.31 29.84 16.68
N PHE A 16 -4.61 30.61 17.72
CA PHE A 16 -4.29 32.04 17.80
C PHE A 16 -4.79 32.83 16.58
N HIS A 17 -6.01 32.54 16.11
CA HIS A 17 -6.62 33.17 14.92
C HIS A 17 -5.81 33.02 13.62
N THR A 18 -4.89 32.05 13.57
CA THR A 18 -4.13 31.70 12.37
C THR A 18 -4.46 30.27 11.97
N VAL A 19 -4.90 30.09 10.72
CA VAL A 19 -5.15 28.78 10.12
C VAL A 19 -4.02 28.52 9.12
N SER A 20 -2.99 27.78 9.55
CA SER A 20 -1.84 27.50 8.70
C SER A 20 -1.27 26.10 8.91
N HIS A 21 -0.66 25.55 7.86
CA HIS A 21 0.03 24.27 7.91
C HIS A 21 1.31 24.39 8.74
N LYS A 22 1.36 23.68 9.87
CA LYS A 22 2.52 23.66 10.79
C LYS A 22 3.10 22.25 10.89
N PRO A 23 3.96 21.82 9.94
CA PRO A 23 4.57 20.49 9.96
C PRO A 23 5.48 20.25 11.17
N GLN A 24 5.92 21.31 11.86
CA GLN A 24 6.75 21.21 13.07
C GLN A 24 6.06 20.41 14.19
N LYS A 25 4.72 20.41 14.22
CA LYS A 25 3.95 19.67 15.22
C LYS A 25 4.02 18.15 15.01
N LEU A 26 4.28 17.70 13.79
CA LEU A 26 4.41 16.28 13.44
C LEU A 26 5.85 15.79 13.47
N ARG A 27 6.81 16.64 13.85
CA ARG A 27 8.23 16.30 13.88
C ARG A 27 8.52 15.14 14.84
N GLY A 28 7.95 15.16 16.05
CA GLY A 28 8.14 14.09 17.03
C GLY A 28 7.66 12.73 16.51
N LEU A 29 6.46 12.70 15.92
CA LEU A 29 5.88 11.51 15.30
C LEU A 29 6.73 10.99 14.13
N ARG A 30 7.10 11.88 13.22
CA ARG A 30 7.92 11.55 12.05
C ARG A 30 9.28 10.99 12.47
N ASP A 31 9.97 11.64 13.40
CA ASP A 31 11.31 11.24 13.81
C ASP A 31 11.28 9.89 14.55
N HIS A 32 10.24 9.62 15.34
CA HIS A 32 10.07 8.32 16.02
C HIS A 32 9.77 7.18 15.02
N LEU A 33 8.89 7.42 14.04
CA LEU A 33 8.60 6.43 13.00
C LEU A 33 9.82 6.11 12.13
N HIS A 34 10.67 7.10 11.83
CA HIS A 34 11.93 6.87 11.13
C HIS A 34 12.91 6.04 11.95
N LYS A 35 13.00 6.26 13.28
CA LYS A 35 13.83 5.42 14.17
C LYS A 35 13.40 3.96 14.15
N LEU A 36 12.09 3.69 14.01
CA LEU A 36 11.55 2.34 13.86
C LEU A 36 11.74 1.74 12.46
N GLY A 37 12.28 2.49 11.50
CA GLY A 37 12.55 2.03 10.14
C GLY A 37 11.40 2.24 9.14
N TYR A 38 10.37 3.00 9.50
CA TYR A 38 9.33 3.41 8.56
C TYR A 38 9.78 4.61 7.72
N ARG A 39 9.37 4.62 6.45
CA ARG A 39 9.47 5.79 5.58
C ARG A 39 8.19 6.61 5.72
N VAL A 40 8.31 7.89 6.06
CA VAL A 40 7.17 8.74 6.37
C VAL A 40 7.12 9.94 5.43
N ASP A 41 6.00 10.08 4.73
CA ASP A 41 5.71 11.25 3.88
C ASP A 41 4.62 12.10 4.52
N LEU A 42 4.84 13.41 4.55
CA LEU A 42 3.89 14.40 5.06
C LEU A 42 3.12 15.00 3.88
N VAL A 43 1.80 14.85 3.85
CA VAL A 43 0.93 15.37 2.79
C VAL A 43 -0.01 16.43 3.38
N PRO A 44 0.08 17.70 2.97
CA PRO A 44 -0.83 18.74 3.45
C PRO A 44 -2.23 18.54 2.83
N VAL A 45 -3.28 18.76 3.63
CA VAL A 45 -4.69 18.67 3.20
C VAL A 45 -5.49 19.84 3.77
N GLU A 46 -6.47 20.36 3.04
CA GLU A 46 -7.21 21.59 3.42
C GLU A 46 -8.28 21.38 4.52
N PHE A 47 -8.27 20.25 5.23
CA PHE A 47 -9.19 19.99 6.34
C PHE A 47 -8.66 20.54 7.66
N VAL A 48 -9.34 21.51 8.25
CA VAL A 48 -8.91 22.15 9.51
C VAL A 48 -8.77 21.11 10.63
N ASN A 49 -7.66 21.22 11.38
CA ASN A 49 -7.38 20.40 12.56
C ASN A 49 -7.36 18.88 12.32
N TYR A 50 -7.19 18.44 11.08
CA TYR A 50 -7.26 17.03 10.70
C TYR A 50 -5.88 16.37 10.66
N CYS A 51 -5.70 15.22 11.32
CA CYS A 51 -4.53 14.37 11.15
C CYS A 51 -4.98 12.94 10.88
N MET A 52 -4.43 12.33 9.83
CA MET A 52 -4.71 10.94 9.47
C MET A 52 -3.42 10.26 9.01
N LEU A 53 -3.20 9.05 9.52
CA LEU A 53 -2.13 8.17 9.09
C LEU A 53 -2.71 7.10 8.18
N GLU A 54 -2.13 6.97 7.00
CA GLU A 54 -2.46 5.95 6.02
C GLU A 54 -1.28 5.00 5.82
N MET A 55 -1.57 3.71 5.79
CA MET A 55 -0.63 2.68 5.36
C MET A 55 -1.30 1.80 4.32
N CYS A 56 -0.60 1.56 3.20
CA CYS A 56 -1.07 0.68 2.12
C CYS A 56 -2.50 0.97 1.65
N GLY A 57 -2.89 2.25 1.54
CA GLY A 57 -4.24 2.64 1.11
C GLY A 57 -5.30 2.61 2.22
N HIS A 58 -4.95 2.26 3.46
CA HIS A 58 -5.89 2.11 4.57
C HIS A 58 -5.62 3.11 5.68
N GLU A 59 -6.69 3.65 6.27
CA GLU A 59 -6.63 4.50 7.45
C GLU A 59 -6.22 3.68 8.69
N VAL A 60 -5.09 4.04 9.29
CA VAL A 60 -4.57 3.37 10.48
C VAL A 60 -4.94 4.12 11.75
N PHE A 61 -4.84 5.45 11.70
CA PHE A 61 -5.10 6.30 12.85
C PHE A 61 -5.60 7.66 12.40
N ARG A 62 -6.50 8.24 13.20
CA ARG A 62 -7.02 9.58 13.00
C ARG A 62 -7.10 10.31 14.33
N CYS A 63 -6.65 11.56 14.32
CA CYS A 63 -6.78 12.44 15.47
C CYS A 63 -6.95 13.91 15.05
N ASN A 64 -7.32 14.73 16.03
CA ASN A 64 -7.24 16.18 15.89
C ASN A 64 -5.79 16.62 16.09
N ILE A 65 -5.24 17.43 15.16
CA ILE A 65 -3.88 18.00 15.25
C ILE A 65 -3.67 18.78 16.56
N GLN A 66 -4.72 19.39 17.12
CA GLN A 66 -4.65 20.12 18.38
C GLN A 66 -4.19 19.26 19.55
N ASN A 67 -4.52 17.97 19.54
CA ASN A 67 -4.19 17.06 20.64
C ASN A 67 -2.70 16.68 20.68
N LEU A 68 -1.98 16.84 19.58
CA LEU A 68 -0.53 16.64 19.55
C LEU A 68 0.16 17.77 20.30
N LEU A 69 1.27 17.47 20.95
CA LEU A 69 2.08 18.47 21.63
C LEU A 69 3.10 19.08 20.65
N PHE A 70 3.37 20.38 20.80
CA PHE A 70 4.27 21.09 19.91
C PHE A 70 5.73 20.90 20.33
N ASN A 71 6.56 20.44 19.38
CA ASN A 71 8.01 20.29 19.56
C ASN A 71 8.42 19.41 20.77
N THR A 72 7.56 18.46 21.13
CA THR A 72 7.86 17.45 22.15
C THR A 72 8.34 16.16 21.50
N PRO A 73 9.24 15.40 22.14
CA PRO A 73 9.56 14.05 21.71
C PRO A 73 8.32 13.15 21.83
N ALA A 74 8.24 12.12 20.98
CA ALA A 74 7.09 11.22 20.95
C ALA A 74 6.80 10.57 22.32
N GLU A 75 7.84 10.22 23.08
CA GLU A 75 7.74 9.58 24.40
C GLU A 75 6.96 10.40 25.44
N LEU A 76 6.97 11.74 25.31
CA LEU A 76 6.26 12.64 26.22
C LEU A 76 4.85 12.98 25.73
N ASP A 77 4.50 12.66 24.49
CA ASP A 77 3.19 12.91 23.90
C ASP A 77 2.37 11.60 23.82
N PRO A 78 1.33 11.44 24.66
CA PRO A 78 0.53 10.22 24.68
C PRO A 78 -0.31 10.03 23.41
N VAL A 79 -0.64 11.11 22.68
CA VAL A 79 -1.35 11.01 21.39
C VAL A 79 -0.38 10.55 20.32
N CYS A 80 0.85 11.07 20.34
CA CYS A 80 1.91 10.63 19.45
C CYS A 80 2.24 9.15 19.65
N MET A 81 2.42 8.69 20.89
CA MET A 81 2.68 7.27 21.18
C MET A 81 1.55 6.37 20.70
N ARG A 82 0.29 6.72 20.96
CA ARG A 82 -0.86 5.96 20.45
C ARG A 82 -0.88 5.86 18.92
N ALA A 83 -0.49 6.93 18.22
CA ALA A 83 -0.39 6.90 16.76
C ALA A 83 0.73 5.97 16.29
N VAL A 84 1.87 5.95 16.98
CA VAL A 84 2.98 5.02 16.70
C VAL A 84 2.56 3.57 16.95
N ASP A 85 1.93 3.29 18.09
CA ASP A 85 1.45 1.95 18.44
C ASP A 85 0.43 1.45 17.41
N ALA A 86 -0.49 2.32 16.97
CA ALA A 86 -1.44 1.98 15.91
C ALA A 86 -0.74 1.60 14.59
N VAL A 87 0.34 2.30 14.22
CA VAL A 87 1.17 1.99 13.04
C VAL A 87 1.87 0.63 13.18
N VAL A 88 2.43 0.34 14.35
CA VAL A 88 3.10 -0.95 14.63
C VAL A 88 2.09 -2.11 14.61
N ASP A 89 0.92 -1.92 15.22
CA ASP A 89 -0.14 -2.92 15.20
C ASP A 89 -0.68 -3.16 13.80
N ALA A 90 -0.87 -2.09 13.02
CA ALA A 90 -1.31 -2.19 11.64
C ALA A 90 -0.28 -2.90 10.77
N SER A 91 1.02 -2.59 10.92
CA SER A 91 2.08 -3.27 10.16
C SER A 91 2.11 -4.77 10.45
N ALA A 92 1.95 -5.18 11.70
CA ALA A 92 1.83 -6.60 12.08
C ALA A 92 0.60 -7.27 11.44
N LYS A 93 -0.56 -6.60 11.42
CA LYS A 93 -1.78 -7.11 10.76
C LYS A 93 -1.59 -7.25 9.26
N PHE A 94 -1.01 -6.26 8.58
CA PHE A 94 -0.76 -6.33 7.14
C PHE A 94 0.27 -7.39 6.77
N LEU A 95 1.31 -7.59 7.59
CA LEU A 95 2.28 -8.68 7.40
C LEU A 95 1.60 -10.05 7.50
N ARG A 96 0.71 -10.24 8.47
CA ARG A 96 -0.09 -11.47 8.60
C ARG A 96 -0.97 -11.68 7.38
N ALA A 97 -1.74 -10.67 6.98
CA ALA A 97 -2.62 -10.74 5.81
C ALA A 97 -1.84 -11.12 4.53
N ARG A 98 -0.67 -10.50 4.29
CA ARG A 98 0.21 -10.84 3.18
C ARG A 98 0.68 -12.29 3.24
N ASN A 99 1.13 -12.74 4.40
CA ASN A 99 1.61 -14.11 4.56
C ASN A 99 0.48 -15.11 4.31
N TYR A 100 -0.72 -14.87 4.84
CA TYR A 100 -1.88 -15.72 4.55
C TYR A 100 -2.20 -15.78 3.06
N LEU A 101 -2.32 -14.63 2.39
CA LEU A 101 -2.59 -14.59 0.96
C LEU A 101 -1.52 -15.30 0.14
N TRP A 102 -0.25 -15.16 0.52
CA TRP A 102 0.85 -15.87 -0.11
C TRP A 102 0.75 -17.39 0.11
N PHE A 103 0.47 -17.84 1.33
CA PHE A 103 0.26 -19.27 1.61
C PHE A 103 -0.90 -19.84 0.81
N TRP A 104 -2.04 -19.14 0.74
CA TRP A 104 -3.18 -19.54 -0.08
C TRP A 104 -2.80 -19.66 -1.56
N SER A 105 -2.10 -18.66 -2.11
CA SER A 105 -1.61 -18.70 -3.49
C SER A 105 -0.61 -19.83 -3.72
N LEU A 106 0.27 -20.12 -2.76
CA LEU A 106 1.22 -21.23 -2.87
C LEU A 106 0.52 -22.59 -2.86
N ILE A 107 -0.42 -22.79 -1.93
CA ILE A 107 -1.25 -24.00 -1.82
C ILE A 107 -2.00 -24.21 -3.13
N ASP A 108 -2.67 -23.17 -3.64
CA ASP A 108 -3.41 -23.22 -4.91
C ASP A 108 -2.51 -23.64 -6.08
N ASN A 109 -1.35 -23.00 -6.21
CA ASN A 109 -0.42 -23.31 -7.30
C ASN A 109 0.15 -24.74 -7.20
N GLN A 110 0.52 -25.22 -6.01
CA GLN A 110 1.12 -26.54 -5.86
C GLN A 110 0.11 -27.68 -6.00
N LEU A 111 -1.09 -27.53 -5.41
CA LEU A 111 -2.10 -28.60 -5.43
C LEU A 111 -2.90 -28.62 -6.72
N PHE A 112 -3.38 -27.47 -7.19
CA PHE A 112 -4.36 -27.42 -8.27
C PHE A 112 -3.80 -27.07 -9.62
N ARG A 113 -2.68 -26.33 -9.72
CA ARG A 113 -2.16 -25.89 -11.03
C ARG A 113 -0.99 -26.71 -11.54
N ARG A 114 -0.12 -27.17 -10.63
CA ARG A 114 1.09 -27.92 -10.99
C ARG A 114 0.86 -29.42 -11.15
N SER A 115 -0.19 -29.96 -10.53
CA SER A 115 -0.51 -31.38 -10.63
C SER A 115 -0.99 -31.74 -12.04
N GLU A 116 -0.74 -32.97 -12.48
CA GLU A 116 -1.23 -33.47 -13.78
C GLU A 116 -2.78 -33.46 -13.86
N PHE A 117 -3.43 -33.49 -12.69
CA PHE A 117 -4.88 -33.44 -12.51
C PHE A 117 -5.42 -32.01 -12.34
N ALA A 118 -4.62 -31.00 -12.67
CA ALA A 118 -5.05 -29.62 -12.66
C ALA A 118 -6.31 -29.44 -13.53
N PRO A 119 -7.32 -28.66 -13.06
CA PRO A 119 -8.45 -28.28 -13.89
C PRO A 119 -7.94 -27.59 -15.16
N LYS A 120 -8.22 -28.19 -16.32
CA LYS A 120 -7.93 -27.58 -17.61
C LYS A 120 -9.15 -26.78 -18.02
N ASP A 121 -8.95 -25.49 -18.31
CA ASP A 121 -10.02 -24.68 -18.89
C ASP A 121 -10.39 -25.31 -20.24
N HIS A 122 -11.59 -25.89 -20.29
CA HIS A 122 -12.20 -26.37 -21.51
C HIS A 122 -13.24 -25.36 -21.92
N TRP A 123 -12.97 -24.67 -23.02
CA TRP A 123 -13.95 -23.77 -23.58
C TRP A 123 -15.09 -24.60 -24.18
N PRO A 124 -16.37 -24.22 -24.01
CA PRO A 124 -17.50 -25.01 -24.52
C PRO A 124 -17.57 -25.08 -26.05
N PHE A 125 -16.76 -24.27 -26.73
CA PHE A 125 -16.69 -24.17 -28.18
C PHE A 125 -15.23 -24.36 -28.57
N ASP A 126 -14.99 -25.12 -29.63
CA ASP A 126 -13.68 -25.18 -30.25
C ASP A 126 -13.35 -23.80 -30.82
N VAL A 127 -12.45 -23.09 -30.13
CA VAL A 127 -11.89 -21.86 -30.68
C VAL A 127 -10.94 -22.29 -31.78
N ASP A 128 -11.26 -21.96 -33.03
CA ASP A 128 -10.39 -22.16 -34.18
C ASP A 128 -9.07 -21.43 -33.95
N LYS A 129 -8.08 -22.13 -33.39
CA LYS A 129 -6.74 -21.56 -33.13
C LYS A 129 -6.04 -21.14 -34.42
N ASP A 130 -6.48 -21.67 -35.56
CA ASP A 130 -5.97 -21.35 -36.88
C ASP A 130 -6.46 -20.00 -37.43
N SER A 131 -7.53 -19.41 -36.84
CA SER A 131 -8.04 -18.10 -37.29
C SER A 131 -7.40 -16.90 -36.60
N TYR A 132 -6.56 -17.11 -35.59
CA TYR A 132 -5.94 -16.05 -34.82
C TYR A 132 -4.42 -16.10 -34.98
N ASP A 133 -3.83 -15.05 -35.56
CA ASP A 133 -2.39 -14.88 -35.61
C ASP A 133 -1.85 -14.60 -34.19
N THR A 134 -0.80 -15.29 -33.79
CA THR A 134 -0.11 -14.99 -32.52
C THR A 134 0.66 -13.67 -32.63
N CYS A 135 0.99 -13.03 -31.50
CA CYS A 135 1.80 -11.79 -31.49
C CYS A 135 3.16 -11.91 -32.19
N MET A 136 3.60 -13.15 -32.48
CA MET A 136 4.84 -13.49 -33.20
C MET A 136 4.63 -13.55 -34.73
N GLU A 137 3.39 -13.58 -35.20
CA GLU A 137 2.97 -13.71 -36.60
C GLU A 137 2.40 -12.40 -37.17
N CYS A 138 2.42 -11.31 -36.39
CA CYS A 138 1.90 -10.01 -36.82
C CYS A 138 2.81 -9.33 -37.86
N THR A 139 2.39 -9.38 -39.12
CA THR A 139 3.07 -8.74 -40.26
C THR A 139 2.94 -7.22 -40.28
N TYR A 140 1.92 -6.66 -39.62
CA TYR A 140 1.59 -5.23 -39.68
C TYR A 140 2.35 -4.37 -38.66
N CYS A 141 2.66 -4.93 -37.47
CA CYS A 141 3.26 -4.16 -36.37
C CYS A 141 4.69 -4.62 -36.01
N CYS A 142 4.98 -5.93 -36.10
CA CYS A 142 6.22 -6.52 -35.58
C CYS A 142 7.21 -7.01 -36.65
N GLY A 143 6.78 -7.16 -37.92
CA GLY A 143 7.64 -7.56 -39.04
C GLY A 143 8.23 -8.99 -38.96
N SER A 144 7.73 -9.82 -38.04
CA SER A 144 8.24 -11.18 -37.81
C SER A 144 7.48 -12.22 -38.63
N LEU A 145 8.15 -12.77 -39.65
CA LEU A 145 7.68 -13.92 -40.43
C LEU A 145 8.54 -15.13 -40.09
N LYS A 146 8.02 -16.12 -39.35
CA LYS A 146 8.42 -17.53 -39.52
C LYS A 146 7.30 -18.50 -39.12
N LYS A 147 6.52 -18.95 -40.11
CA LYS A 147 6.00 -20.32 -40.13
C LYS A 147 6.98 -21.17 -40.95
N ASN A 148 7.94 -21.81 -40.29
CA ASN A 148 8.55 -23.00 -40.88
C ASN A 148 7.71 -24.19 -40.45
N LYS A 149 6.77 -24.59 -41.32
CA LYS A 149 6.08 -25.87 -41.22
C LYS A 149 7.05 -26.98 -41.63
N THR A 150 7.39 -27.86 -40.69
CA THR A 150 7.80 -29.25 -40.93
C THR A 150 7.20 -30.11 -39.84
#